data_AF-A0A4P7PJI1-F1
#
_entry.id   AF-A0A4P7PJI1-F1
#
_cell.length_a   1.000
_cell.length_b   1.000
_cell.length_c   1.000
_cell.angle_alpha   90.00
_cell.angle_beta   90.00
_cell.angle_gamma   90.00
#
_symmetry.space_group_name_H-M   'P 1'
#
loop_
_entity.id
_entity.type
_entity.pdbx_description
1 polymer ?
#
loop_
_entity_poly.entity_id
_entity_poly.type
_entity_poly.pdbx_seq_one_letter_code
_entity_poly.pdbx_strand_id
1 'polypeptide(L)' 'MDSHTLAVYFCFEDLNSGKYCVQNVEFFRLPLAHEYQLNALRNTMELFMEESPLSRCQWWPSLEEAIKLHDKTFEN' A
#
# COMPACT_ATOMS: atom_id res chain seq x y z
N MET A 1 -1.26 13.70 -11.55
CA MET A 1 -1.69 12.37 -12.02
C MET A 1 -2.66 12.57 -13.19
N ASP A 2 -2.52 11.77 -14.24
CA ASP A 2 -3.47 11.71 -15.36
C ASP A 2 -4.88 11.34 -14.84
N SER A 3 -5.95 11.87 -15.44
CA SER A 3 -7.35 11.70 -15.00
C SER A 3 -7.86 10.25 -15.04
N HIS A 4 -7.03 9.33 -15.51
CA HIS A 4 -7.35 7.91 -15.66
C HIS A 4 -6.51 6.98 -14.78
N THR A 5 -5.69 7.52 -13.87
CA THR A 5 -4.88 6.71 -12.94
C THR A 5 -5.48 6.72 -11.53
N LEU A 6 -5.73 5.53 -10.99
CA LEU A 6 -6.18 5.29 -9.61
C LEU A 6 -5.00 4.74 -8.79
N ALA A 7 -4.72 5.33 -7.63
CA ALA A 7 -3.80 4.78 -6.65
C ALA A 7 -4.57 3.98 -5.59
N VAL A 8 -4.16 2.74 -5.35
CA VAL A 8 -4.71 1.87 -4.29
C VAL A 8 -3.61 1.56 -3.30
N TYR A 9 -3.82 1.99 -2.05
CA TYR A 9 -2.90 1.76 -0.94
C TYR A 9 -3.29 0.48 -0.21
N PHE A 10 -2.33 -0.43 -0.04
CA PHE A 10 -2.50 -1.64 0.76
C PHE A 10 -2.00 -1.38 2.18
N CYS A 11 -2.95 -1.23 3.11
CA CYS A 11 -2.68 -0.86 4.49
C CYS A 11 -2.93 -2.01 5.46
N PHE A 12 -2.18 -2.02 6.56
CA PHE A 12 -2.36 -2.97 7.66
C PHE A 12 -2.55 -2.22 8.98
N GLU A 13 -3.30 -2.83 9.89
CA GLU A 13 -3.44 -2.41 11.29
C GLU A 13 -2.71 -3.44 12.17
N ASP A 14 -1.89 -2.95 13.10
CA ASP A 14 -1.34 -3.76 14.18
C ASP A 14 -2.33 -3.71 15.35
N LEU A 15 -3.02 -4.83 15.57
CA LEU A 15 -4.04 -4.96 16.61
C LEU A 15 -3.50 -4.74 18.03
N ASN A 16 -2.19 -4.88 18.25
CA ASN A 16 -1.59 -4.65 19.56
C ASN A 16 -1.42 -3.16 19.88
N SER A 17 -0.97 -2.37 18.89
CA SER A 17 -0.68 -0.94 19.06
C SER A 17 -1.78 -0.01 18.54
N GLY A 18 -2.73 -0.52 17.76
CA GLY A 18 -3.74 0.25 17.06
C GLY A 18 -3.16 1.18 15.99
N LYS A 19 -1.92 0.92 15.56
CA LYS A 19 -1.23 1.72 14.54
C LYS A 19 -1.44 1.12 13.15
N TYR A 20 -1.27 1.97 12.15
CA TYR A 20 -1.45 1.65 10.75
C TYR A 20 -0.15 1.78 9.97
N CYS A 21 0.02 0.98 8.93
CA CYS A 21 1.09 1.18 7.97
C CYS A 21 0.59 1.00 6.54
N VAL A 22 1.36 1.51 5.57
CA VAL A 22 1.20 1.22 4.14
C VAL A 22 2.30 0.24 3.75
N GLN A 23 1.94 -0.91 3.20
CA GLN A 23 2.92 -1.88 2.71
C GLN A 23 3.39 -1.55 1.29
N ASN A 24 2.45 -1.22 0.41
CA ASN A 24 2.68 -0.86 -0.98
C ASN A 24 1.50 -0.05 -1.54
N VAL A 25 1.74 0.59 -2.69
CA VAL A 25 0.74 1.30 -3.48
C VAL A 25 0.75 0.73 -4.90
N GLU A 26 -0.42 0.48 -5.46
CA GLU A 26 -0.59 -0.01 -6.84
C GLU A 26 -1.33 1.05 -7.67
N PHE A 27 -0.81 1.34 -8.86
CA PHE A 27 -1.38 2.34 -9.77
C PHE A 27 -2.08 1.65 -10.93
N PHE A 28 -3.40 1.81 -10.99
CA PHE A 28 -4.23 1.24 -12.04
C PHE A 28 -4.62 2.30 -13.06
N ARG A 29 -4.56 1.94 -14.34
CA ARG A 29 -5.12 2.77 -15.42
C ARG A 29 -6.49 2.25 -15.82
N LEU A 30 -7.40 3.16 -16.13
CA LEU A 30 -8.71 2.83 -16.68
C LEU A 30 -8.64 2.61 -18.21
N PRO A 31 -9.37 1.61 -18.77
CA PRO A 31 -10.20 0.64 -18.05
C PRO A 31 -9.39 -0.42 -17.31
N LEU A 32 -9.87 -0.85 -16.13
CA LEU A 32 -9.24 -1.88 -15.31
C LEU A 32 -9.25 -3.23 -16.04
N ALA A 33 -8.07 -3.75 -16.37
CA ALA A 33 -7.96 -5.14 -16.81
C ALA A 33 -7.86 -6.08 -15.61
N HIS A 34 -8.59 -7.20 -15.65
CA HIS A 34 -8.67 -8.18 -14.57
C HIS A 34 -7.29 -8.75 -14.17
N GLU A 35 -6.39 -8.92 -15.14
CA GLU A 35 -5.01 -9.39 -14.90
C GLU A 35 -4.20 -8.45 -14.00
N TYR A 36 -4.38 -7.14 -14.10
CA TYR A 36 -3.68 -6.18 -13.24
C TYR A 36 -4.13 -6.28 -11.78
N GLN A 37 -5.41 -6.58 -11.55
CA GLN A 37 -5.95 -6.76 -10.19
C GLN A 37 -5.35 -7.99 -9.51
N LEU A 38 -5.27 -9.12 -10.22
CA LEU A 38 -4.67 -10.34 -9.69
C LEU A 38 -3.17 -10.19 -9.43
N ASN A 39 -2.46 -9.47 -10.31
CA ASN A 39 -1.04 -9.20 -10.12
C ASN A 39 -0.78 -8.32 -8.89
N ALA A 40 -1.57 -7.25 -8.71
CA ALA A 40 -1.47 -6.40 -7.53
C ALA A 40 -1.69 -7.19 -6.23
N LEU A 41 -2.73 -8.02 -6.17
CA LEU A 41 -2.98 -8.86 -5.01
C LEU A 41 -1.85 -9.87 -4.77
N ARG A 42 -1.34 -10.51 -5.82
CA ARG A 42 -0.21 -11.45 -5.72
C ARG A 42 1.02 -10.75 -5.15
N ASN A 43 1.40 -9.60 -5.70
CA ASN A 43 2.56 -8.83 -5.25
C ASN A 43 2.43 -8.44 -3.78
N THR A 44 1.25 -7.98 -3.35
CA THR A 44 0.99 -7.64 -1.94
C THR A 44 1.16 -8.87 -1.02
N MET A 45 0.65 -10.05 -1.43
CA MET A 45 0.79 -11.27 -0.64
C MET A 45 2.24 -11.78 -0.60
N GLU A 46 2.93 -11.78 -1.74
CA GLU A 46 4.34 -12.19 -1.83
C GLU A 46 5.20 -11.32 -0.92
N LEU A 47 5.02 -10.00 -0.98
CA LEU A 47 5.76 -9.05 -0.14
C LEU A 47 5.47 -9.23 1.36
N PHE A 48 4.22 -9.53 1.72
CA PHE A 48 3.84 -9.83 3.10
C PHE A 48 4.51 -11.12 3.62
N MET A 49 4.64 -12.13 2.74
CA MET A 49 5.26 -13.42 3.08
C MET A 49 6.78 -13.34 3.16
N GLU A 50 7.41 -12.55 2.30
CA GLU A 50 8.86 -12.37 2.25
C GLU A 50 9.38 -11.60 3.47
N GLU A 51 8.68 -10.56 3.89
CA GLU A 51 9.09 -9.72 5.01
C GLU A 51 7.89 -9.18 5.78
N SER A 52 7.90 -9.39 7.10
CA SER A 52 6.82 -8.94 7.98
C SER A 52 6.59 -7.43 7.86
N PRO A 53 5.34 -6.95 7.68
CA PRO A 53 5.03 -5.52 7.72
C PRO A 53 5.52 -4.82 9.00
N LEU A 54 5.61 -5.55 10.11
CA LEU A 54 6.12 -5.03 11.38
C LEU A 54 7.59 -4.58 11.29
N SER A 55 8.41 -5.22 10.46
CA SER A 55 9.82 -4.86 10.29
C SER A 55 10.07 -3.90 9.14
N ARG A 56 9.33 -4.02 8.03
CA ARG A 56 9.58 -3.24 6.81
C ARG A 56 8.83 -1.91 6.73
N CYS A 57 7.68 -1.80 7.40
CA CYS A 57 6.82 -0.63 7.28
C CYS A 57 7.03 0.35 8.45
N GLN A 58 6.72 1.61 8.19
CA GLN A 58 6.58 2.61 9.24
C GLN A 58 5.13 2.62 9.75
N TRP A 59 4.97 2.63 11.07
CA TRP A 59 3.68 2.50 11.75
C TRP A 59 3.25 3.81 12.40
N TRP A 60 2.04 4.26 12.08
CA TRP A 60 1.52 5.58 12.41
C TRP A 60 0.17 5.51 13.14
N PRO A 61 -0.17 6.53 13.97
CA PRO A 61 -1.44 6.58 14.69
C PRO A 61 -2.71 6.60 13.81
N SER A 62 -2.64 7.07 12.56
CA SER A 62 -3.79 7.04 11.64
C SER A 62 -3.42 6.58 10.22
N LEU A 63 -4.43 6.12 9.47
CA LEU A 63 -4.30 5.76 8.06
C LEU A 63 -3.86 6.95 7.20
N GLU A 64 -4.39 8.14 7.44
CA GLU A 64 -4.04 9.35 6.69
C GLU A 64 -2.56 9.73 6.89
N GLU A 65 -2.06 9.61 8.13
CA GLU A 65 -0.64 9.83 8.42
C GLU A 65 0.25 8.81 7.72
N ALA A 66 -0.14 7.52 7.76
CA ALA A 66 0.59 6.45 7.09
C ALA A 66 0.68 6.68 5.58
N ILE A 67 -0.42 7.05 4.93
CA ILE A 67 -0.46 7.37 3.49
C ILE A 67 0.41 8.58 3.17
N LYS A 68 0.22 9.69 3.90
CA LYS A 68 0.96 10.94 3.67
C LYS A 68 2.48 10.75 3.77
N LEU A 69 2.93 9.93 4.72
CA LEU A 69 4.37 9.68 4.93
C LEU A 69 4.92 8.66 3.93
N HIS A 70 4.12 7.68 3.54
CA HIS A 70 4.46 6.81 2.41
C HIS A 70 4.66 7.63 1.14
N ASP A 71 3.69 8.48 0.76
CA ASP A 71 3.80 9.33 -0.44
C ASP A 71 5.07 10.18 -0.42
N LYS A 72 5.34 10.88 0.70
CA LYS A 72 6.59 11.65 0.86
C LYS A 72 7.87 10.84 0.69
N THR A 73 7.85 9.57 1.08
CA THR A 73 9.01 8.68 1.00
C THR A 73 9.30 8.27 -0.45
N PHE A 74 8.27 8.19 -1.29
CA PHE A 74 8.34 7.67 -2.66
C PHE A 74 8.04 8.73 -3.75
N GLU A 75 7.95 10.02 -3.39
CA GLU A 75 7.74 11.16 -4.29
C GLU A 75 8.97 11.58 -5.13
N ASN A 76 10.03 10.76 -5.21
CA ASN A 76 11.24 11.03 -6.01
C ASN A 76 11.17 10.48 -7.43
#